data_AF-A0AAU9LLQ5-F1
#
_entry.id   AF-A0AAU9LLQ5-F1
#
_cell.length_a   1.000
_cell.length_b   1.000
_cell.length_c   1.000
_cell.angle_alpha   90.00
_cell.angle_beta   90.00
_cell.angle_gamma   90.00
#
_symmetry.space_group_name_H-M   'P 1'
#
loop_
_entity.id
_entity.type
_entity.pdbx_description
1 polymer ?
#
loop_
_entity_poly.entity_id
_entity_poly.type
_entity_poly.pdbx_seq_one_letter_code
_entity_poly.pdbx_strand_id
1 'polypeptide(L)'
;MSAPKLTLGSIDFTFKRSSPCKCSYRQHGLCILETVRGKGLGQLTVPSRSNFDRESTSNEYLSTVLALCPHLEYLDGWKRSYNEGARLVASDEMPFSDEFFLQFGLTTKPNLTRLQLTYNTRAPFRNRRNEYSTGGLNVLLSNCPALEHLDVVLHRLQPCDARIYPQIDEMIDPNVFSDDFFVALSDNCPQLGSLRIRKLGALSNSHKGYSAAVNAITDRGLAALWRAPRLTYIDIQDVRCSGNVILRFVSTDREYFQDKATRQIHFRELGVCFGEVVQRVLDDLARMPNKELVNRLTETPMVISLSSRQGYVFDRPWLVKMQRAFQARFTKRKLCFAVFGLKRDKDTDLYSSSRRSVEQEVIAQVMARAWIKAGVLRVGRLVLYTHKAVLDECLQNVLCKTGRRSSWIITNE
;
A
#
# COMPACT_ATOMS: atom_id res chain seq x y z
N MET A 1 28.43 0.66 -35.15
CA MET A 1 28.83 -0.40 -34.19
C MET A 1 27.58 -1.15 -33.78
N SER A 2 27.47 -2.42 -34.12
CA SER A 2 26.37 -3.31 -33.75
C SER A 2 26.34 -3.51 -32.23
N ALA A 3 25.15 -3.47 -31.62
CA ALA A 3 24.99 -3.87 -30.22
C ALA A 3 25.33 -5.36 -30.07
N PRO A 4 25.94 -5.79 -28.95
CA PRO A 4 26.19 -7.20 -28.71
C PRO A 4 24.84 -7.93 -28.65
N LYS A 5 24.70 -8.98 -29.47
CA LYS A 5 23.57 -9.90 -29.45
C LYS A 5 24.04 -11.15 -28.71
N LEU A 6 23.40 -11.49 -27.60
CA LEU A 6 23.66 -12.72 -26.87
C LEU A 6 22.52 -13.68 -27.17
N THR A 7 22.87 -14.85 -27.69
CA THR A 7 21.95 -15.96 -27.96
C THR A 7 22.22 -17.03 -26.91
N LEU A 8 21.21 -17.37 -26.11
CA LEU A 8 21.25 -18.50 -25.18
C LEU A 8 20.02 -19.38 -25.46
N GLY A 9 20.22 -20.53 -26.08
CA GLY A 9 19.12 -21.39 -26.54
C GLY A 9 18.19 -20.69 -27.53
N SER A 10 16.87 -20.87 -27.36
CA SER A 10 15.80 -20.23 -28.13
C SER A 10 15.50 -18.78 -27.73
N ILE A 11 16.27 -18.20 -26.79
CA ILE A 11 16.03 -16.86 -26.23
C ILE A 11 17.07 -15.86 -26.78
N ASP A 12 16.57 -14.91 -27.57
CA ASP A 12 17.36 -13.82 -28.17
C ASP A 12 17.40 -12.60 -27.23
N PHE A 13 18.57 -12.24 -26.70
CA PHE A 13 18.75 -11.02 -25.93
C PHE A 13 19.16 -9.87 -26.86
N THR A 14 18.33 -8.81 -26.93
CA THR A 14 18.64 -7.61 -27.71
C THR A 14 18.87 -6.43 -26.79
N PHE A 15 20.12 -5.97 -26.68
CA PHE A 15 20.51 -4.81 -25.90
C PHE A 15 20.35 -3.52 -26.73
N LYS A 16 19.64 -2.52 -26.22
CA LYS A 16 19.51 -1.20 -26.84
C LYS A 16 20.23 -0.14 -26.00
N ARG A 17 21.27 0.47 -26.56
CA ARG A 17 21.78 1.78 -26.09
C ARG A 17 20.73 2.84 -26.44
N SER A 18 20.23 3.60 -25.46
CA SER A 18 19.25 4.67 -25.74
C SER A 18 19.61 6.02 -25.10
N SER A 19 19.63 7.05 -25.95
CA SER A 19 19.20 8.42 -25.65
C SER A 19 17.66 8.51 -25.85
N PRO A 20 16.98 9.60 -25.41
CA PRO A 20 15.78 9.49 -24.60
C PRO A 20 14.54 8.95 -25.33
N CYS A 21 13.89 8.00 -24.65
CA CYS A 21 12.44 7.76 -24.68
C CYS A 21 11.80 7.48 -26.04
N LYS A 22 12.14 6.35 -26.70
CA LYS A 22 11.20 5.62 -27.56
C LYS A 22 11.38 4.11 -27.42
N CYS A 23 10.50 3.47 -26.65
CA CYS A 23 10.32 2.01 -26.71
C CYS A 23 9.82 1.62 -28.11
N SER A 24 10.60 0.82 -28.83
CA SER A 24 10.18 0.22 -30.09
C SER A 24 10.13 -1.30 -29.90
N TYR A 25 8.94 -1.85 -30.13
CA TYR A 25 8.55 -3.25 -29.99
C TYR A 25 9.02 -4.05 -31.22
N ARG A 26 9.75 -5.16 -31.03
CA ARG A 26 9.87 -6.24 -32.03
C ARG A 26 10.00 -7.61 -31.34
N GLN A 27 9.05 -8.48 -31.70
CA GLN A 27 9.00 -9.95 -31.72
C GLN A 27 9.52 -10.86 -30.58
N HIS A 28 10.31 -10.41 -29.58
CA HIS A 28 10.81 -11.33 -28.53
C HIS A 28 10.76 -10.79 -27.09
N GLY A 29 9.78 -9.93 -26.78
CA GLY A 29 9.20 -9.82 -25.44
C GLY A 29 10.04 -9.26 -24.27
N LEU A 30 11.34 -8.99 -24.40
CA LEU A 30 12.18 -8.49 -23.30
C LEU A 30 12.37 -6.97 -23.38
N CYS A 31 12.01 -6.24 -22.32
CA CYS A 31 12.38 -4.83 -22.14
C CYS A 31 13.55 -4.72 -21.17
N ILE A 32 14.77 -4.78 -21.71
CA ILE A 32 16.01 -4.43 -21.01
C ILE A 32 16.17 -2.91 -21.08
N LEU A 33 16.23 -2.23 -19.94
CA LEU A 33 16.63 -0.82 -19.88
C LEU A 33 18.08 -0.76 -19.36
N GLU A 34 19.03 -0.57 -20.28
CA GLU A 34 20.42 -0.22 -19.92
C GLU A 34 20.44 1.15 -19.24
N THR A 35 21.11 1.26 -18.10
CA THR A 35 21.38 2.57 -17.49
C THR A 35 22.48 3.28 -18.29
N VAL A 36 22.37 4.61 -18.37
CA VAL A 36 23.07 5.53 -19.30
C VAL A 36 24.60 5.63 -19.07
N ARG A 37 25.25 4.72 -18.33
CA ARG A 37 26.68 4.87 -17.95
C ARG A 37 27.54 3.61 -18.10
N GLY A 38 27.15 2.65 -18.93
CA GLY A 38 28.00 1.48 -19.21
C GLY A 38 28.22 0.52 -18.03
N LYS A 39 27.35 0.57 -17.01
CA LYS A 39 27.44 -0.23 -15.77
C LYS A 39 26.58 -1.52 -15.79
N GLY A 40 26.15 -1.98 -16.96
CA GLY A 40 25.29 -3.16 -17.10
C GLY A 40 23.81 -2.89 -16.81
N LEU A 41 23.05 -3.96 -16.52
CA LEU A 41 21.60 -3.91 -16.34
C LEU A 41 21.21 -3.34 -14.98
N GLY A 42 20.59 -2.16 -14.96
CA GLY A 42 20.08 -1.52 -13.73
C GLY A 42 18.60 -1.78 -13.46
N GLN A 43 17.81 -2.14 -14.47
CA GLN A 43 16.37 -2.37 -14.32
C GLN A 43 15.94 -3.63 -15.05
N LEU A 44 15.25 -4.52 -14.33
CA LEU A 44 14.65 -5.72 -14.89
C LEU A 44 13.13 -5.68 -14.71
N THR A 45 12.43 -5.83 -15.83
CA THR A 45 11.00 -6.15 -15.85
C THR A 45 10.86 -7.53 -16.48
N VAL A 46 10.42 -8.51 -15.69
CA VAL A 46 10.29 -9.90 -16.15
C VAL A 46 9.11 -9.99 -17.13
N PRO A 47 9.32 -10.43 -18.39
CA PRO A 47 8.25 -10.55 -19.37
C PRO A 47 7.45 -11.85 -19.20
N SER A 48 6.27 -11.90 -19.82
CA SER A 48 5.46 -13.12 -19.90
C SER A 48 6.15 -14.19 -20.76
N ARG A 49 6.18 -15.44 -20.28
CA ARG A 49 6.63 -16.60 -21.07
C ARG A 49 5.46 -17.25 -21.79
N SER A 50 5.72 -18.23 -22.64
CA SER A 50 4.70 -19.09 -23.23
C SER A 50 4.69 -20.45 -22.52
N ASN A 51 3.54 -21.14 -22.54
CA ASN A 51 3.32 -22.46 -21.93
C ASN A 51 4.31 -23.58 -22.30
N PHE A 52 5.22 -23.38 -23.26
CA PHE A 52 6.05 -24.44 -23.83
C PHE A 52 7.45 -24.55 -23.22
N ASP A 53 7.85 -23.62 -22.35
CA ASP A 53 9.16 -23.64 -21.66
C ASP A 53 8.95 -23.70 -20.14
N ARG A 54 8.86 -24.93 -19.62
CA ARG A 54 8.63 -25.23 -18.19
C ARG A 54 9.94 -25.25 -17.38
N GLU A 55 9.88 -24.70 -16.17
CA GLU A 55 10.77 -24.85 -14.99
C GLU A 55 12.30 -24.83 -15.18
N SER A 56 12.90 -25.66 -16.05
CA SER A 56 14.34 -25.74 -16.27
C SER A 56 14.94 -24.43 -16.81
N THR A 57 14.23 -23.78 -17.75
CA THR A 57 14.63 -22.47 -18.28
C THR A 57 14.32 -21.32 -17.32
N SER A 58 13.56 -21.54 -16.24
CA SER A 58 13.30 -20.54 -15.20
C SER A 58 14.48 -20.45 -14.24
N ASN A 59 14.92 -21.59 -13.69
CA ASN A 59 16.09 -21.61 -12.81
C ASN A 59 17.38 -21.22 -13.55
N GLU A 60 17.54 -21.64 -14.81
CA GLU A 60 18.68 -21.21 -15.64
C GLU A 60 18.62 -19.72 -16.00
N TYR A 61 17.43 -19.20 -16.32
CA TYR A 61 17.29 -17.76 -16.57
C TYR A 61 17.56 -16.94 -15.31
N LEU A 62 17.08 -17.38 -14.15
CA LEU A 62 17.29 -16.67 -12.90
C LEU A 62 18.75 -16.72 -12.48
N SER A 63 19.39 -17.89 -12.55
CA SER A 63 20.82 -18.00 -12.30
C SER A 63 21.62 -17.12 -13.27
N THR A 64 21.20 -17.04 -14.54
CA THR A 64 21.82 -16.18 -15.55
C THR A 64 21.60 -14.69 -15.27
N VAL A 65 20.38 -14.27 -14.95
CA VAL A 65 20.07 -12.88 -14.58
C VAL A 65 20.86 -12.48 -13.34
N LEU A 66 20.94 -13.35 -12.34
CA LEU A 66 21.68 -13.12 -11.11
C LEU A 66 23.20 -13.05 -11.36
N ALA A 67 23.74 -13.93 -12.21
CA ALA A 67 25.14 -13.92 -12.59
C ALA A 67 25.51 -12.70 -13.43
N LEU A 68 24.63 -12.25 -14.34
CA LEU A 68 24.92 -11.20 -15.31
C LEU A 68 24.48 -9.80 -14.88
N CYS A 69 23.65 -9.67 -13.83
CA CYS A 69 23.08 -8.39 -13.40
C CYS A 69 23.39 -8.05 -11.93
N PRO A 70 24.67 -8.02 -11.50
CA PRO A 70 25.05 -7.70 -10.12
C PRO A 70 24.70 -6.24 -9.71
N HIS A 71 24.40 -5.40 -10.69
CA HIS A 71 24.04 -3.98 -10.52
C HIS A 71 22.54 -3.72 -10.65
N LEU A 72 21.70 -4.74 -10.45
CA LEU A 72 20.25 -4.57 -10.51
C LEU A 72 19.77 -3.60 -9.41
N GLU A 73 19.17 -2.48 -9.83
CA GLU A 73 18.64 -1.43 -8.95
C GLU A 73 17.12 -1.49 -8.80
N TYR A 74 16.42 -1.92 -9.84
CA TYR A 74 14.96 -1.99 -9.89
C TYR A 74 14.48 -3.35 -10.39
N LEU A 75 13.65 -4.01 -9.58
CA LEU A 75 12.92 -5.22 -9.95
C LEU A 75 11.41 -4.95 -9.86
N ASP A 76 10.73 -5.02 -10.99
CA ASP A 76 9.27 -4.96 -11.05
C ASP A 76 8.70 -6.27 -11.54
N GLY A 77 7.89 -6.87 -10.68
CA GLY A 77 7.09 -8.01 -11.02
C GLY A 77 6.00 -7.63 -12.00
N TRP A 78 6.19 -7.95 -13.27
CA TRP A 78 5.12 -8.08 -14.26
C TRP A 78 4.12 -6.91 -14.35
N LYS A 79 4.53 -5.78 -14.93
CA LYS A 79 3.56 -4.82 -15.49
C LYS A 79 4.12 -3.91 -16.58
N ARG A 80 4.24 -4.42 -17.81
CA ARG A 80 4.21 -3.54 -19.02
C ARG A 80 3.91 -4.22 -20.36
N SER A 81 3.95 -5.54 -20.47
CA SER A 81 4.07 -6.20 -21.78
C SER A 81 2.78 -6.54 -22.53
N TYR A 82 1.61 -6.05 -22.14
CA TYR A 82 0.36 -6.33 -22.88
C TYR A 82 -0.30 -5.07 -23.39
N ASN A 83 -0.09 -4.78 -24.67
CA ASN A 83 -1.07 -4.12 -25.52
C ASN A 83 -0.97 -4.73 -26.92
N GLU A 84 -1.35 -6.00 -27.07
CA GLU A 84 -1.56 -6.61 -28.37
C GLU A 84 -3.02 -7.01 -28.50
N GLY A 85 -3.68 -6.43 -29.50
CA GLY A 85 -5.04 -6.78 -29.86
C GLY A 85 -5.14 -8.26 -30.21
N ALA A 86 -6.12 -8.93 -29.61
CA ALA A 86 -6.81 -10.09 -30.15
C ALA A 86 -6.29 -11.52 -29.86
N ARG A 87 -5.31 -11.80 -29.00
CA ARG A 87 -5.11 -13.20 -28.52
C ARG A 87 -4.48 -13.30 -27.14
N LEU A 88 -5.19 -13.94 -26.22
CA LEU A 88 -4.68 -14.35 -24.91
C LEU A 88 -3.85 -15.62 -25.10
N VAL A 89 -2.54 -15.54 -24.94
CA VAL A 89 -1.65 -16.71 -24.90
C VAL A 89 -1.35 -17.02 -23.44
N ALA A 90 -1.66 -18.23 -23.02
CA ALA A 90 -1.45 -18.70 -21.65
C ALA A 90 0.04 -18.98 -21.37
N SER A 91 0.46 -18.68 -20.13
CA SER A 91 1.74 -19.05 -19.52
C SER A 91 1.43 -19.64 -18.13
N ASP A 92 1.68 -20.92 -17.92
CA ASP A 92 1.14 -21.69 -16.79
C ASP A 92 1.96 -21.57 -15.49
N GLU A 93 3.08 -20.84 -15.47
CA GLU A 93 3.95 -20.72 -14.28
C GLU A 93 4.26 -19.25 -13.93
N MET A 94 4.05 -18.91 -12.65
CA MET A 94 4.33 -17.59 -12.09
C MET A 94 5.80 -17.48 -11.65
N PRO A 95 6.52 -16.40 -12.01
CA PRO A 95 7.91 -16.22 -11.60
C PRO A 95 8.07 -15.74 -10.16
N PHE A 96 7.04 -15.77 -9.31
CA PHE A 96 7.12 -15.32 -7.91
C PHE A 96 6.52 -16.37 -6.97
N SER A 97 7.02 -17.59 -7.09
CA SER A 97 6.85 -18.64 -6.09
C SER A 97 7.97 -18.58 -5.05
N ASP A 98 7.85 -19.34 -3.98
CA ASP A 98 8.92 -19.56 -3.01
C ASP A 98 10.18 -20.11 -3.69
N GLU A 99 10.06 -20.96 -4.71
CA GLU A 99 11.22 -21.43 -5.47
C GLU A 99 12.00 -20.27 -6.08
N PHE A 100 11.30 -19.33 -6.73
CA PHE A 100 11.93 -18.10 -7.22
C PHE A 100 12.55 -17.30 -6.07
N PHE A 101 11.80 -17.05 -4.99
CA PHE A 101 12.29 -16.19 -3.90
C PHE A 101 13.50 -16.78 -3.19
N LEU A 102 13.52 -18.10 -3.00
CA LEU A 102 14.64 -18.83 -2.42
C LEU A 102 15.85 -18.73 -3.34
N GLN A 103 15.74 -19.06 -4.62
CA GLN A 103 16.86 -18.98 -5.58
C GLN A 103 17.37 -17.55 -5.75
N PHE A 104 16.45 -16.60 -5.91
CA PHE A 104 16.80 -15.18 -6.00
C PHE A 104 17.49 -14.73 -4.71
N GLY A 105 16.98 -15.11 -3.54
CA GLY A 105 17.57 -14.81 -2.24
C GLY A 105 18.90 -15.52 -1.94
N LEU A 106 19.39 -16.47 -2.74
CA LEU A 106 20.71 -17.09 -2.50
C LEU A 106 21.89 -16.12 -2.66
N THR A 107 21.69 -15.02 -3.37
CA THR A 107 22.74 -14.03 -3.64
C THR A 107 22.32 -12.67 -3.09
N THR A 108 23.26 -11.90 -2.55
CA THR A 108 22.95 -10.54 -2.11
C THR A 108 22.76 -9.61 -3.30
N LYS A 109 21.77 -8.71 -3.24
CA LYS A 109 21.52 -7.65 -4.22
C LYS A 109 21.90 -6.30 -3.61
N PRO A 110 23.19 -5.95 -3.62
CA PRO A 110 23.68 -4.76 -2.92
C PRO A 110 23.18 -3.45 -3.50
N ASN A 111 22.66 -3.46 -4.74
CA ASN A 111 22.21 -2.26 -5.44
C ASN A 111 20.68 -2.19 -5.59
N LEU A 112 19.93 -3.22 -5.19
CA LEU A 112 18.47 -3.26 -5.41
C LEU A 112 17.78 -2.30 -4.44
N THR A 113 17.42 -1.11 -4.94
CA THR A 113 16.80 -0.04 -4.17
C THR A 113 15.28 -0.06 -4.26
N ARG A 114 14.71 -0.71 -5.29
CA ARG A 114 13.27 -0.72 -5.54
C ARG A 114 12.78 -2.12 -5.91
N LEU A 115 11.80 -2.60 -5.15
CA LEU A 115 11.11 -3.86 -5.39
C LEU A 115 9.61 -3.60 -5.50
N GLN A 116 9.02 -4.02 -6.60
CA GLN A 116 7.58 -3.99 -6.81
C GLN A 116 7.03 -5.40 -7.04
N LEU A 117 6.07 -5.80 -6.22
CA LEU A 117 5.36 -7.07 -6.34
C LEU A 117 3.94 -6.78 -6.82
N THR A 118 3.69 -6.90 -8.13
CA THR A 118 2.33 -6.75 -8.70
C THR A 118 1.93 -7.97 -9.49
N TYR A 119 0.63 -8.24 -9.49
CA TYR A 119 0.02 -9.28 -10.31
C TYR A 119 -0.54 -8.70 -11.62
N ASN A 120 -0.56 -9.48 -12.70
CA ASN A 120 -1.16 -9.08 -13.98
C ASN A 120 -2.57 -9.67 -14.18
N THR A 121 -3.61 -8.84 -14.03
CA THR A 121 -5.01 -9.25 -14.21
C THR A 121 -5.38 -9.69 -15.63
N ARG A 122 -4.54 -9.40 -16.65
CA ARG A 122 -4.81 -9.83 -18.03
C ARG A 122 -4.42 -11.27 -18.32
N ALA A 123 -3.75 -11.91 -17.37
CA ALA A 123 -3.31 -13.30 -17.50
C ALA A 123 -3.59 -13.98 -16.14
N PRO A 124 -4.88 -14.29 -15.85
CA PRO A 124 -5.32 -14.85 -14.57
C PRO A 124 -4.87 -16.31 -14.46
N PHE A 125 -3.57 -16.52 -14.32
CA PHE A 125 -3.01 -17.83 -14.06
C PHE A 125 -3.19 -18.22 -12.60
N ARG A 126 -3.28 -19.54 -12.40
CA ARG A 126 -3.37 -20.19 -11.09
C ARG A 126 -2.09 -19.94 -10.32
N ASN A 127 -2.05 -18.89 -9.50
CA ASN A 127 -1.31 -19.03 -8.25
C ASN A 127 -2.08 -20.07 -7.44
N ARG A 128 -1.55 -21.28 -7.28
CA ARG A 128 -2.12 -22.20 -6.30
C ARG A 128 -1.91 -21.57 -4.93
N ARG A 129 -2.87 -21.75 -4.02
CA ARG A 129 -2.67 -21.40 -2.61
C ARG A 129 -1.37 -22.07 -2.15
N ASN A 130 -0.52 -21.31 -1.45
CA ASN A 130 0.79 -21.73 -0.92
C ASN A 130 1.98 -21.76 -1.89
N GLU A 131 1.88 -21.20 -3.10
CA GLU A 131 3.05 -21.12 -3.99
C GLU A 131 4.09 -20.08 -3.55
N TYR A 132 3.71 -19.12 -2.71
CA TYR A 132 4.64 -18.25 -1.99
C TYR A 132 4.21 -18.16 -0.52
N SER A 133 5.17 -17.95 0.34
CA SER A 133 5.01 -17.87 1.79
C SER A 133 5.72 -16.65 2.36
N THR A 134 5.41 -16.33 3.61
CA THR A 134 6.22 -15.38 4.39
C THR A 134 7.70 -15.80 4.43
N GLY A 135 7.98 -17.10 4.48
CA GLY A 135 9.34 -17.63 4.53
C GLY A 135 10.15 -17.31 3.28
N GLY A 136 9.62 -17.59 2.08
CA GLY A 136 10.30 -17.27 0.83
C GLY A 136 10.53 -15.76 0.67
N LEU A 137 9.53 -14.94 0.98
CA LEU A 137 9.67 -13.49 0.97
C LEU A 137 10.74 -12.99 1.96
N ASN A 138 10.84 -13.60 3.13
CA ASN A 138 11.87 -13.22 4.11
C ASN A 138 13.27 -13.55 3.62
N VAL A 139 13.46 -14.67 2.89
CA VAL A 139 14.74 -15.02 2.26
C VAL A 139 15.10 -14.04 1.14
N LEU A 140 14.12 -13.56 0.39
CA LEU A 140 14.31 -12.47 -0.57
C LEU A 140 14.80 -11.19 0.14
N LEU A 141 14.12 -10.78 1.22
CA LEU A 141 14.42 -9.54 1.94
C LEU A 141 15.78 -9.57 2.65
N SER A 142 16.19 -10.71 3.20
CA SER A 142 17.49 -10.88 3.86
C SER A 142 18.68 -10.60 2.95
N ASN A 143 18.45 -10.61 1.64
CA ASN A 143 19.46 -10.39 0.62
C ASN A 143 19.27 -9.08 -0.15
N CYS A 144 18.46 -8.15 0.34
CA CYS A 144 18.21 -6.84 -0.27
C CYS A 144 18.54 -5.68 0.70
N PRO A 145 19.82 -5.51 1.12
CA PRO A 145 20.20 -4.55 2.16
C PRO A 145 20.04 -3.07 1.75
N ALA A 146 20.06 -2.79 0.45
CA ALA A 146 19.92 -1.44 -0.11
C ALA A 146 18.47 -1.08 -0.45
N LEU A 147 17.49 -1.91 -0.09
CA LEU A 147 16.10 -1.68 -0.46
C LEU A 147 15.55 -0.40 0.18
N GLU A 148 15.15 0.56 -0.64
CA GLU A 148 14.58 1.85 -0.23
C GLU A 148 13.06 1.91 -0.41
N HIS A 149 12.55 1.25 -1.45
CA HIS A 149 11.13 1.29 -1.80
C HIS A 149 10.57 -0.12 -2.05
N LEU A 150 9.54 -0.47 -1.28
CA LEU A 150 8.75 -1.68 -1.49
C LEU A 150 7.30 -1.31 -1.82
N ASP A 151 6.79 -1.81 -2.95
CA ASP A 151 5.40 -1.62 -3.37
C ASP A 151 4.74 -2.95 -3.73
N VAL A 152 3.74 -3.34 -2.95
CA VAL A 152 2.96 -4.56 -3.12
C VAL A 152 1.57 -4.20 -3.61
N VAL A 153 1.16 -4.82 -4.70
CA VAL A 153 -0.10 -4.55 -5.38
C VAL A 153 -0.93 -5.83 -5.43
N LEU A 154 -1.84 -5.94 -4.47
CA LEU A 154 -2.75 -7.06 -4.30
C LEU A 154 -3.92 -6.94 -5.28
N HIS A 155 -4.05 -7.88 -6.21
CA HIS A 155 -5.17 -7.89 -7.16
C HIS A 155 -6.30 -8.81 -6.67
N ARG A 156 -7.54 -8.30 -6.70
CA ARG A 156 -8.73 -9.17 -6.65
C ARG A 156 -9.10 -9.65 -8.03
N LEU A 157 -9.48 -10.92 -8.12
CA LEU A 157 -10.09 -11.49 -9.32
C LEU A 157 -11.34 -10.70 -9.68
N GLN A 158 -11.50 -10.40 -10.97
CA GLN A 158 -12.73 -9.78 -11.44
C GLN A 158 -13.87 -10.81 -11.36
N PRO A 159 -15.13 -10.39 -11.14
CA PRO A 159 -16.27 -11.31 -11.09
C PRO A 159 -16.43 -12.18 -12.34
N CYS A 160 -16.01 -11.70 -13.52
CA CYS A 160 -15.99 -12.49 -14.75
C CYS A 160 -14.98 -13.63 -14.69
N ASP A 161 -13.83 -13.41 -14.07
CA ASP A 161 -12.76 -14.40 -13.94
C ASP A 161 -13.07 -15.40 -12.82
N ALA A 162 -13.77 -14.97 -11.77
CA ALA A 162 -14.22 -15.85 -10.69
C ALA A 162 -15.16 -16.97 -11.18
N ARG A 163 -15.89 -16.76 -12.29
CA ARG A 163 -16.71 -17.82 -12.91
C ARG A 163 -15.86 -18.85 -13.66
N ILE A 164 -14.70 -18.44 -14.17
CA ILE A 164 -13.77 -19.30 -14.91
C ILE A 164 -12.86 -20.05 -13.92
N TYR A 165 -12.53 -19.42 -12.79
CA TYR A 165 -11.65 -19.94 -11.75
C TYR A 165 -12.30 -19.88 -10.37
N PRO A 166 -13.39 -20.64 -10.13
CA PRO A 166 -14.14 -20.59 -8.87
C PRO A 166 -13.35 -20.98 -7.62
N GLN A 167 -12.18 -21.61 -7.79
CA GLN A 167 -11.27 -22.01 -6.72
C GLN A 167 -10.25 -20.95 -6.32
N ILE A 168 -10.16 -19.82 -7.05
CA ILE A 168 -9.23 -18.74 -6.78
C ILE A 168 -10.04 -17.54 -6.30
N ASP A 169 -9.85 -17.14 -5.04
CA ASP A 169 -10.50 -15.94 -4.49
C ASP A 169 -9.59 -14.70 -4.59
N GLU A 170 -8.26 -14.91 -4.49
CA GLU A 170 -7.24 -13.87 -4.49
C GLU A 170 -6.00 -14.35 -5.26
N MET A 171 -5.36 -13.42 -5.98
CA MET A 171 -4.21 -13.73 -6.85
C MET A 171 -2.90 -13.68 -6.08
N ILE A 172 -2.84 -12.82 -5.06
CA ILE A 172 -1.81 -12.79 -4.03
C ILE A 172 -2.53 -12.93 -2.68
N ASP A 173 -2.16 -13.91 -1.89
CA ASP A 173 -2.62 -14.19 -0.54
C ASP A 173 -2.05 -13.09 0.34
N PRO A 174 -2.88 -12.15 0.81
CA PRO A 174 -2.44 -11.06 1.64
C PRO A 174 -1.88 -11.51 2.99
N ASN A 175 -2.19 -12.73 3.45
CA ASN A 175 -1.73 -13.22 4.76
C ASN A 175 -0.23 -13.49 4.81
N VAL A 176 0.45 -13.60 3.66
CA VAL A 176 1.92 -13.74 3.62
C VAL A 176 2.64 -12.48 4.08
N PHE A 177 1.98 -11.31 4.02
CA PHE A 177 2.47 -10.04 4.54
C PHE A 177 2.10 -9.87 6.01
N SER A 178 2.52 -10.85 6.83
CA SER A 178 2.22 -10.93 8.26
C SER A 178 3.17 -10.08 9.12
N ASP A 179 2.98 -10.14 10.44
CA ASP A 179 3.94 -9.53 11.38
C ASP A 179 5.38 -10.01 11.19
N ASP A 180 5.59 -11.30 10.89
CA ASP A 180 6.93 -11.86 10.70
C ASP A 180 7.59 -11.33 9.42
N PHE A 181 6.78 -11.04 8.39
CA PHE A 181 7.27 -10.34 7.20
C PHE A 181 7.75 -8.93 7.54
N PHE A 182 6.98 -8.18 8.34
CA PHE A 182 7.37 -6.82 8.73
C PHE A 182 8.57 -6.76 9.67
N VAL A 183 8.73 -7.74 10.55
CA VAL A 183 9.94 -7.90 11.37
C VAL A 183 11.15 -8.18 10.48
N ALA A 184 11.05 -9.15 9.57
CA ALA A 184 12.13 -9.43 8.63
C ALA A 184 12.46 -8.21 7.75
N LEU A 185 11.45 -7.47 7.29
CA LEU A 185 11.63 -6.26 6.49
C LEU A 185 12.37 -5.16 7.28
N SER A 186 12.00 -4.93 8.54
CA SER A 186 12.69 -3.93 9.37
C SER A 186 14.13 -4.31 9.68
N ASP A 187 14.38 -5.60 9.89
CA ASP A 187 15.69 -6.10 10.32
C ASP A 187 16.69 -6.19 9.17
N ASN A 188 16.22 -6.54 7.97
CA ASN A 188 17.09 -6.80 6.81
C ASN A 188 17.21 -5.61 5.85
N CYS A 189 16.28 -4.65 5.88
CA CYS A 189 16.27 -3.50 4.95
C CYS A 189 16.42 -2.18 5.71
N PRO A 190 17.62 -1.85 6.24
CA PRO A 190 17.86 -0.63 7.02
C PRO A 190 17.68 0.66 6.21
N GLN A 191 17.73 0.54 4.87
CA GLN A 191 17.56 1.65 3.94
C GLN A 191 16.09 1.93 3.57
N LEU A 192 15.14 1.13 4.07
CA LEU A 192 13.75 1.23 3.65
C LEU A 192 13.17 2.60 4.01
N GLY A 193 12.87 3.39 2.99
CA GLY A 193 12.28 4.72 3.09
C GLY A 193 10.77 4.72 2.85
N SER A 194 10.26 3.79 2.05
CA SER A 194 8.86 3.74 1.64
C SER A 194 8.32 2.32 1.54
N LEU A 195 7.18 2.08 2.19
CA LEU A 195 6.40 0.85 2.09
C LEU A 195 4.99 1.15 1.59
N ARG A 196 4.54 0.39 0.58
CA ARG A 196 3.17 0.42 0.06
C ARG A 196 2.62 -0.99 -0.06
N ILE A 197 1.44 -1.24 0.51
CA ILE A 197 0.66 -2.47 0.28
C ILE A 197 -0.76 -2.05 -0.05
N ARG A 198 -1.16 -2.25 -1.31
CA ARG A 198 -2.35 -1.63 -1.90
C ARG A 198 -3.16 -2.69 -2.63
N LYS A 199 -4.49 -2.58 -2.59
CA LYS A 199 -5.39 -3.48 -3.31
C LYS A 199 -5.90 -2.84 -4.59
N LEU A 200 -5.65 -3.47 -5.75
CA LEU A 200 -6.20 -3.09 -7.04
C LEU A 200 -7.38 -4.00 -7.43
N GLY A 201 -8.48 -3.38 -7.82
CA GLY A 201 -9.70 -4.06 -8.23
C GLY A 201 -10.92 -3.25 -7.80
N ALA A 202 -11.84 -3.05 -8.73
CA ALA A 202 -13.01 -2.22 -8.52
C ALA A 202 -13.83 -2.68 -7.30
N LEU A 203 -14.37 -1.67 -6.63
CA LEU A 203 -15.58 -1.59 -5.81
C LEU A 203 -16.68 -2.60 -6.22
N SER A 204 -16.44 -3.90 -6.07
CA SER A 204 -17.51 -4.87 -6.12
C SER A 204 -18.25 -4.74 -4.80
N ASN A 205 -19.43 -4.12 -4.86
CA ASN A 205 -20.45 -4.06 -3.82
C ASN A 205 -20.99 -5.46 -3.43
N SER A 206 -20.28 -6.54 -3.77
CA SER A 206 -20.56 -7.87 -3.27
C SER A 206 -20.20 -7.94 -1.79
N HIS A 207 -21.21 -7.65 -0.97
CA HIS A 207 -21.24 -7.69 0.49
C HIS A 207 -20.89 -9.06 1.13
N LYS A 208 -20.36 -10.04 0.38
CA LYS A 208 -20.22 -11.43 0.86
C LYS A 208 -18.91 -12.14 0.50
N GLY A 209 -17.87 -11.42 0.08
CA GLY A 209 -16.52 -11.98 0.02
C GLY A 209 -15.78 -11.64 1.31
N TYR A 210 -15.64 -12.61 2.22
CA TYR A 210 -14.80 -12.52 3.42
C TYR A 210 -13.53 -11.73 3.11
N SER A 211 -13.34 -10.56 3.75
CA SER A 211 -12.02 -9.93 3.82
C SER A 211 -11.18 -10.76 4.79
N ALA A 212 -10.78 -11.97 4.36
CA ALA A 212 -9.93 -12.88 5.11
C ALA A 212 -8.49 -12.34 5.23
N ALA A 213 -8.16 -11.28 4.49
CA ALA A 213 -6.85 -10.64 4.44
C ALA A 213 -6.34 -10.02 5.76
N VAL A 214 -7.22 -9.82 6.74
CA VAL A 214 -7.03 -8.75 7.74
C VAL A 214 -6.62 -9.28 9.13
N ASN A 215 -6.19 -10.54 9.26
CA ASN A 215 -5.71 -11.06 10.55
C ASN A 215 -4.18 -11.03 10.69
N ALA A 216 -3.43 -10.99 9.58
CA ALA A 216 -1.99 -11.25 9.61
C ALA A 216 -1.13 -10.05 10.08
N ILE A 217 -1.63 -8.83 9.89
CA ILE A 217 -0.96 -7.59 10.30
C ILE A 217 -1.55 -7.13 11.62
N THR A 218 -0.73 -7.10 12.67
CA THR A 218 -1.12 -6.64 14.01
C THR A 218 -0.22 -5.50 14.49
N ASP A 219 -0.44 -5.06 15.73
CA ASP A 219 0.41 -4.08 16.41
C ASP A 219 1.89 -4.49 16.46
N ARG A 220 2.20 -5.80 16.47
CA ARG A 220 3.58 -6.31 16.51
C ARG A 220 4.34 -5.95 15.24
N GLY A 221 3.79 -6.27 14.06
CA GLY A 221 4.42 -5.97 12.77
C GLY A 221 4.50 -4.47 12.52
N LEU A 222 3.44 -3.73 12.85
CA LEU A 222 3.45 -2.26 12.72
C LEU A 222 4.48 -1.60 13.65
N ALA A 223 4.66 -2.11 14.86
CA ALA A 223 5.70 -1.63 15.77
C ALA A 223 7.12 -1.96 15.27
N ALA A 224 7.31 -3.07 14.55
CA ALA A 224 8.59 -3.38 13.90
C ALA A 224 8.90 -2.37 12.78
N LEU A 225 7.94 -2.14 11.88
CA LEU A 225 8.07 -1.11 10.83
C LEU A 225 8.40 0.26 11.40
N TRP A 226 7.78 0.63 12.50
CA TRP A 226 7.97 1.94 13.10
C TRP A 226 9.40 2.19 13.59
N ARG A 227 10.12 1.12 13.97
CA ARG A 227 11.52 1.18 14.39
C ARG A 227 12.50 1.25 13.21
N ALA A 228 12.04 1.07 11.98
CA ALA A 228 12.90 1.20 10.82
C ALA A 228 13.43 2.65 10.72
N PRO A 229 14.77 2.83 10.68
CA PRO A 229 15.40 4.14 10.93
C PRO A 229 15.10 5.16 9.83
N ARG A 230 14.99 4.70 8.58
CA ARG A 230 14.77 5.55 7.40
C ARG A 230 13.33 5.55 6.89
N LEU A 231 12.43 4.76 7.50
CA LEU A 231 11.07 4.62 7.01
C LEU A 231 10.28 5.91 7.27
N THR A 232 9.94 6.60 6.19
CA THR A 232 9.23 7.88 6.22
C THR A 232 7.85 7.79 5.60
N TYR A 233 7.63 6.85 4.69
CA TYR A 233 6.34 6.67 4.01
C TYR A 233 5.79 5.26 4.24
N ILE A 234 4.58 5.17 4.81
CA ILE A 234 3.84 3.92 5.00
C ILE A 234 2.44 4.12 4.40
N ASP A 235 2.02 3.21 3.54
CA ASP A 235 0.65 3.17 3.01
C ASP A 235 0.18 1.73 2.89
N ILE A 236 -0.59 1.28 3.87
CA ILE A 236 -1.04 -0.11 3.98
C ILE A 236 -2.56 -0.12 4.00
N GLN A 237 -3.15 -0.93 3.14
CA GLN A 237 -4.58 -1.18 3.08
C GLN A 237 -4.94 -2.45 3.87
N ASP A 238 -6.16 -2.45 4.43
CA ASP A 238 -6.74 -3.57 5.18
C ASP A 238 -5.92 -3.92 6.45
N VAL A 239 -5.59 -2.90 7.24
CA VAL A 239 -4.78 -3.03 8.48
C VAL A 239 -5.67 -3.26 9.71
N ARG A 240 -5.29 -4.20 10.59
CA ARG A 240 -5.74 -4.21 11.98
C ARG A 240 -4.69 -3.62 12.89
N CYS A 241 -5.09 -2.59 13.62
CA CYS A 241 -4.26 -1.94 14.60
C CYS A 241 -5.11 -1.52 15.79
N SER A 242 -4.49 -1.43 16.96
CA SER A 242 -5.09 -0.80 18.13
C SER A 242 -4.77 0.69 18.20
N GLY A 243 -5.45 1.44 19.06
CA GLY A 243 -5.07 2.82 19.35
C GLY A 243 -3.64 2.94 19.92
N ASN A 244 -3.12 1.91 20.60
CA ASN A 244 -1.80 1.96 21.22
C ASN A 244 -0.66 2.09 20.21
N VAL A 245 -0.74 1.38 19.08
CA VAL A 245 0.29 1.49 18.05
C VAL A 245 0.26 2.88 17.41
N ILE A 246 -0.92 3.46 17.18
CA ILE A 246 -1.03 4.84 16.69
C ILE A 246 -0.43 5.84 17.69
N LEU A 247 -0.69 5.65 18.98
CA LEU A 247 -0.10 6.49 20.03
C LEU A 247 1.43 6.36 20.08
N ARG A 248 1.98 5.16 19.88
CA ARG A 248 3.44 4.96 19.75
C ARG A 248 4.02 5.72 18.55
N PHE A 249 3.31 5.73 17.43
CA PHE A 249 3.70 6.48 16.23
C PHE A 249 3.72 7.99 16.47
N VAL A 250 2.83 8.50 17.34
CA VAL A 250 2.83 9.92 17.75
C VAL A 250 3.94 10.24 18.75
N SER A 251 4.41 9.24 19.51
CA SER A 251 5.15 9.42 20.77
C SER A 251 6.65 9.13 20.70
N THR A 252 7.26 9.10 19.52
CA THR A 252 8.51 8.35 19.34
C THR A 252 9.77 9.05 19.82
N ASP A 253 10.66 8.24 20.41
CA ASP A 253 11.95 8.64 20.94
C ASP A 253 12.86 9.23 19.86
N ARG A 254 13.55 10.32 20.25
CA ARG A 254 14.50 11.06 19.41
C ARG A 254 15.70 10.22 18.98
N GLU A 255 15.95 9.09 19.64
CA GLU A 255 17.19 8.31 19.50
C GLU A 255 17.26 7.48 18.22
N TYR A 256 16.12 7.19 17.58
CA TYR A 256 16.08 6.26 16.43
C TYR A 256 16.15 6.94 15.06
N PHE A 257 16.08 8.27 14.97
CA PHE A 257 15.92 8.96 13.68
C PHE A 257 17.06 9.93 13.40
N GLN A 258 17.82 9.59 12.35
CA GLN A 258 18.97 10.38 11.91
C GLN A 258 18.57 11.58 11.05
N ASP A 259 17.39 11.56 10.43
CA ASP A 259 16.92 12.61 9.52
C ASP A 259 15.66 13.32 10.01
N LYS A 260 15.62 14.65 9.82
CA LYS A 260 14.43 15.51 10.03
C LYS A 260 13.37 15.33 8.93
N ALA A 261 13.36 14.16 8.30
CA ALA A 261 12.45 13.86 7.21
C ALA A 261 11.00 13.80 7.71
N THR A 262 10.10 14.22 6.84
CA THR A 262 8.67 14.26 7.11
C THR A 262 8.09 12.85 7.05
N ARG A 263 7.35 12.43 8.09
CA ARG A 263 6.71 11.11 8.15
C ARG A 263 5.27 11.14 7.66
N GLN A 264 4.91 10.21 6.80
CA GLN A 264 3.58 10.07 6.20
C GLN A 264 3.10 8.65 6.33
N ILE A 265 1.98 8.47 7.03
CA ILE A 265 1.50 7.17 7.47
C ILE A 265 0.03 7.08 7.11
N HIS A 266 -0.31 6.12 6.28
CA HIS A 266 -1.64 5.92 5.75
C HIS A 266 -2.08 4.49 6.04
N PHE A 267 -3.04 4.34 6.95
CA PHE A 267 -3.72 3.08 7.17
C PHE A 267 -5.12 3.18 6.60
N ARG A 268 -5.38 2.38 5.57
CA ARG A 268 -6.65 2.38 4.84
C ARG A 268 -7.44 1.13 5.20
N GLU A 269 -8.76 1.26 5.20
CA GLU A 269 -9.68 0.15 5.47
C GLU A 269 -9.46 -0.53 6.83
N LEU A 270 -9.45 0.25 7.92
CA LEU A 270 -9.42 -0.30 9.29
C LEU A 270 -10.69 -1.14 9.62
N GLY A 271 -11.71 -1.11 8.75
CA GLY A 271 -12.92 -1.89 8.89
C GLY A 271 -13.64 -1.60 10.20
N VAL A 272 -13.95 -2.67 10.94
CA VAL A 272 -14.70 -2.63 12.21
C VAL A 272 -13.92 -1.97 13.35
N CYS A 273 -12.58 -1.99 13.31
CA CYS A 273 -11.74 -1.41 14.35
C CYS A 273 -11.65 0.12 14.27
N PHE A 274 -12.08 0.74 13.16
CA PHE A 274 -11.90 2.17 12.93
C PHE A 274 -12.47 3.05 14.07
N GLY A 275 -13.69 2.75 14.52
CA GLY A 275 -14.35 3.51 15.59
C GLY A 275 -13.57 3.47 16.90
N GLU A 276 -13.25 2.26 17.37
CA GLU A 276 -12.51 2.02 18.61
C GLU A 276 -11.12 2.67 18.59
N VAL A 277 -10.38 2.51 17.49
CA VAL A 277 -9.04 3.10 17.32
C VAL A 277 -9.11 4.62 17.41
N VAL A 278 -10.05 5.25 16.69
CA VAL A 278 -10.20 6.72 16.70
C VAL A 278 -10.61 7.23 18.08
N GLN A 279 -11.56 6.57 18.75
CA GLN A 279 -11.97 6.94 20.11
C GLN A 279 -10.78 6.90 21.06
N ARG A 280 -10.09 5.75 21.11
CA ARG A 280 -8.93 5.54 21.99
C ARG A 280 -7.83 6.57 21.74
N VAL A 281 -7.46 6.79 20.48
CA VAL A 281 -6.39 7.74 20.13
C VAL A 281 -6.76 9.17 20.54
N LEU A 282 -7.99 9.62 20.28
CA LEU A 282 -8.40 10.98 20.63
C LEU A 282 -8.58 11.16 22.14
N ASP A 283 -9.18 10.19 22.85
CA ASP A 283 -9.34 10.24 24.31
C ASP A 283 -7.98 10.24 25.01
N ASP A 284 -7.06 9.35 24.63
CA ASP A 284 -5.74 9.25 25.27
C ASP A 284 -4.92 10.51 25.02
N LEU A 285 -4.84 11.00 23.77
CA LEU A 285 -4.13 12.24 23.46
C LEU A 285 -4.74 13.47 24.17
N ALA A 286 -6.06 13.49 24.37
CA ALA A 286 -6.73 14.54 25.12
C ALA A 286 -6.40 14.48 26.63
N ARG A 287 -6.31 13.27 27.20
CA ARG A 287 -6.17 13.02 28.65
C ARG A 287 -4.75 12.85 29.18
N MET A 288 -3.76 12.56 28.33
CA MET A 288 -2.38 12.29 28.76
C MET A 288 -1.81 13.38 29.70
N PRO A 289 -0.77 13.16 30.50
CA PRO A 289 -0.10 14.25 31.23
C PRO A 289 0.73 15.15 30.28
N ASN A 290 0.74 16.47 30.48
CA ASN A 290 1.54 17.38 29.63
C ASN A 290 3.05 17.07 29.67
N LYS A 291 3.59 16.67 30.83
CA LYS A 291 4.99 16.30 31.00
C LYS A 291 5.39 15.09 30.16
N GLU A 292 4.52 14.08 30.10
CA GLU A 292 4.74 12.86 29.32
C GLU A 292 4.63 13.13 27.81
N LEU A 293 3.69 13.99 27.43
CA LEU A 293 3.44 14.33 26.04
C LEU A 293 4.50 15.26 25.42
N VAL A 294 5.02 16.25 26.17
CA VAL A 294 6.07 17.15 25.67
C VAL A 294 7.37 16.41 25.41
N ASN A 295 7.67 15.38 26.19
CA ASN A 295 8.83 14.51 25.97
C ASN A 295 8.62 13.53 24.81
N ARG A 296 7.37 13.16 24.52
CA ARG A 296 7.01 12.14 23.52
C ARG A 296 6.68 12.66 22.13
N LEU A 297 6.11 13.87 22.00
CA LEU A 297 5.74 14.38 20.68
C LEU A 297 6.99 14.57 19.83
N THR A 298 6.98 13.94 18.67
CA THR A 298 8.06 14.08 17.70
C THR A 298 8.17 15.55 17.26
N GLU A 299 9.39 16.12 17.28
CA GLU A 299 9.64 17.40 16.63
C GLU A 299 9.63 17.27 15.11
N THR A 300 9.68 16.03 14.60
CA THR A 300 9.64 15.74 13.17
C THR A 300 8.26 16.05 12.60
N PRO A 301 8.20 16.68 11.41
CA PRO A 301 6.94 16.88 10.71
C PRO A 301 6.28 15.53 10.40
N MET A 302 5.01 15.36 10.72
CA MET A 302 4.31 14.08 10.59
C MET A 302 2.85 14.25 10.17
N VAL A 303 2.35 13.29 9.39
CA VAL A 303 0.93 13.04 9.11
C VAL A 303 0.61 11.56 9.31
N ILE A 304 -0.43 11.27 10.09
CA ILE A 304 -1.04 9.94 10.23
C ILE A 304 -2.48 10.04 9.75
N SER A 305 -2.84 9.24 8.76
CA SER A 305 -4.17 9.17 8.17
C SER A 305 -4.75 7.77 8.37
N LEU A 306 -5.85 7.69 9.10
CA LEU A 306 -6.62 6.48 9.31
C LEU A 306 -7.92 6.59 8.52
N SER A 307 -8.28 5.59 7.72
CA SER A 307 -9.55 5.61 6.98
C SER A 307 -10.29 4.28 6.97
N SER A 308 -11.60 4.36 6.82
CA SER A 308 -12.49 3.21 6.63
C SER A 308 -13.59 3.58 5.63
N ARG A 309 -13.80 2.76 4.58
CA ARG A 309 -14.91 2.95 3.63
C ARG A 309 -16.27 2.97 4.31
N GLN A 310 -16.46 2.09 5.29
CA GLN A 310 -17.72 2.04 6.03
C GLN A 310 -17.84 3.21 7.02
N GLY A 311 -16.70 3.78 7.43
CA GLY A 311 -16.63 4.83 8.45
C GLY A 311 -17.22 4.37 9.78
N TYR A 312 -17.42 5.32 10.68
CA TYR A 312 -18.02 5.09 12.00
C TYR A 312 -18.82 6.32 12.43
N VAL A 313 -19.90 6.08 13.16
CA VAL A 313 -20.80 7.13 13.63
C VAL A 313 -20.36 7.59 15.01
N PHE A 314 -19.96 8.85 15.11
CA PHE A 314 -19.54 9.48 16.36
C PHE A 314 -20.57 10.50 16.82
N ASP A 315 -20.71 10.66 18.13
CA ASP A 315 -21.44 11.78 18.71
C ASP A 315 -20.73 13.10 18.38
N ARG A 316 -21.45 14.03 17.76
CA ARG A 316 -20.94 15.36 17.43
C ARG A 316 -20.54 16.14 18.69
N PRO A 317 -21.30 16.12 19.80
CA PRO A 317 -20.86 16.73 21.05
C PRO A 317 -19.52 16.17 21.55
N TRP A 318 -19.29 14.85 21.40
CA TRP A 318 -18.02 14.22 21.77
C TRP A 318 -16.88 14.70 20.87
N LEU A 319 -17.06 14.77 19.55
CA LEU A 319 -16.05 15.31 18.63
C LEU A 319 -15.70 16.77 18.95
N VAL A 320 -16.70 17.59 19.26
CA VAL A 320 -16.50 19.00 19.67
C VAL A 320 -15.74 19.07 21.00
N LYS A 321 -16.06 18.19 21.96
CA LYS A 321 -15.33 18.09 23.23
C LYS A 321 -13.86 17.72 23.00
N MET A 322 -13.58 16.73 22.17
CA MET A 322 -12.21 16.34 21.81
C MET A 322 -11.46 17.47 21.11
N GLN A 323 -12.10 18.17 20.18
CA GLN A 323 -11.53 19.34 19.50
C GLN A 323 -11.14 20.44 20.49
N ARG A 324 -12.02 20.78 21.44
CA ARG A 324 -11.73 21.78 22.49
C ARG A 324 -10.58 21.32 23.39
N ALA A 325 -10.56 20.04 23.78
CA ALA A 325 -9.48 19.48 24.58
C ALA A 325 -8.13 19.58 23.85
N PHE A 326 -8.09 19.24 22.57
CA PHE A 326 -6.87 19.39 21.74
C PHE A 326 -6.45 20.85 21.60
N GLN A 327 -7.39 21.79 21.37
CA GLN A 327 -7.06 23.21 21.24
C GLN A 327 -6.48 23.80 22.54
N ALA A 328 -7.07 23.45 23.67
CA ALA A 328 -6.57 23.87 24.99
C ALA A 328 -5.19 23.31 25.29
N ARG A 329 -4.90 22.11 24.79
CA ARG A 329 -3.68 21.36 25.09
C ARG A 329 -2.52 21.66 24.15
N PHE A 330 -2.78 21.72 22.85
CA PHE A 330 -1.81 21.93 21.79
C PHE A 330 -1.84 23.38 21.28
N THR A 331 -1.72 24.35 22.19
CA THR A 331 -1.86 25.79 21.89
C THR A 331 -0.85 26.30 20.85
N LYS A 332 0.35 25.72 20.80
CA LYS A 332 1.38 26.00 19.78
C LYS A 332 1.19 25.22 18.47
N ARG A 333 0.03 24.58 18.26
CA ARG A 333 -0.30 23.72 17.09
C ARG A 333 0.73 22.62 16.82
N LYS A 334 1.36 22.07 17.88
CA LYS A 334 2.35 20.98 17.73
C LYS A 334 1.73 19.70 17.17
N LEU A 335 0.47 19.44 17.49
CA LEU A 335 -0.30 18.33 16.95
C LEU A 335 -1.71 18.82 16.68
N CYS A 336 -2.19 18.50 15.50
CA CYS A 336 -3.52 18.79 15.03
C CYS A 336 -4.23 17.50 14.61
N PHE A 337 -5.56 17.53 14.56
CA PHE A 337 -6.36 16.48 13.94
C PHE A 337 -7.41 17.07 13.01
N ALA A 338 -7.88 16.27 12.06
CA ALA A 338 -9.02 16.57 11.22
C ALA A 338 -9.81 15.29 10.99
N VAL A 339 -11.12 15.34 11.23
CA VAL A 339 -12.04 14.27 10.85
C VAL A 339 -12.78 14.66 9.58
N PHE A 340 -12.89 13.71 8.66
CA PHE A 340 -13.60 13.89 7.41
C PHE A 340 -14.82 12.99 7.43
N GLY A 341 -15.98 13.60 7.25
CA GLY A 341 -17.21 12.87 7.02
C GLY A 341 -17.08 11.99 5.78
N LEU A 342 -17.68 10.80 5.80
CA LEU A 342 -17.95 10.11 4.55
C LEU A 342 -18.86 11.03 3.74
N LYS A 343 -18.43 11.38 2.53
CA LYS A 343 -19.32 12.00 1.56
C LYS A 343 -20.52 11.06 1.48
N ARG A 344 -21.75 11.58 1.61
CA ARG A 344 -22.94 10.77 1.32
C ARG A 344 -22.62 10.06 0.02
N ASP A 345 -22.67 8.73 0.03
CA ASP A 345 -22.36 7.98 -1.18
C ASP A 345 -23.15 8.64 -2.29
N LYS A 346 -22.42 9.14 -3.30
CA LYS A 346 -23.03 9.50 -4.57
C LYS A 346 -23.75 8.29 -5.15
N ASP A 347 -23.68 7.09 -4.58
CA ASP A 347 -24.59 5.98 -4.88
C ASP A 347 -26.05 6.30 -4.56
N THR A 348 -26.36 7.36 -3.80
CA THR A 348 -27.73 7.90 -3.74
C THR A 348 -28.10 8.60 -5.05
N ASP A 349 -27.14 9.25 -5.71
CA ASP A 349 -27.35 10.03 -6.94
C ASP A 349 -27.02 9.24 -8.23
N LEU A 350 -26.13 8.25 -8.17
CA LEU A 350 -25.72 7.37 -9.29
C LEU A 350 -26.65 6.17 -9.44
N TYR A 351 -27.53 5.91 -8.47
CA TYR A 351 -28.71 5.05 -8.65
C TYR A 351 -29.97 5.84 -9.02
N SER A 352 -29.88 7.14 -9.36
CA SER A 352 -31.02 7.89 -9.91
C SER A 352 -31.48 7.39 -11.29
N SER A 353 -30.76 6.44 -11.91
CA SER A 353 -31.18 5.78 -13.16
C SER A 353 -31.54 4.29 -13.01
N SER A 354 -31.52 3.72 -11.79
CA SER A 354 -31.90 2.33 -11.55
C SER A 354 -32.77 2.23 -10.30
N ARG A 355 -34.06 1.98 -10.53
CA ARG A 355 -35.18 1.90 -9.58
C ARG A 355 -34.77 1.35 -8.20
N ARG A 356 -34.46 2.24 -7.25
CA ARG A 356 -34.67 1.93 -5.83
C ARG A 356 -36.18 1.81 -5.61
N SER A 357 -36.62 0.89 -4.76
CA SER A 357 -38.03 0.90 -4.34
C SER A 357 -38.29 2.19 -3.56
N VAL A 358 -39.49 2.75 -3.69
CA VAL A 358 -39.91 3.98 -2.98
C VAL A 358 -39.60 3.89 -1.48
N GLU A 359 -39.71 2.69 -0.90
CA GLU A 359 -39.38 2.40 0.49
C GLU A 359 -37.89 2.59 0.82
N GLN A 360 -36.97 2.14 -0.04
CA GLN A 360 -35.53 2.31 0.20
C GLN A 360 -35.10 3.78 0.17
N GLU A 361 -35.75 4.57 -0.68
CA GLU A 361 -35.49 6.02 -0.78
C GLU A 361 -36.04 6.78 0.43
N VAL A 362 -37.24 6.43 0.89
CA VAL A 362 -37.81 6.96 2.13
C VAL A 362 -36.95 6.58 3.34
N ILE A 363 -36.50 5.32 3.44
CA ILE A 363 -35.61 4.88 4.54
C ILE A 363 -34.28 5.64 4.51
N ALA A 364 -33.65 5.79 3.35
CA ALA A 364 -32.40 6.55 3.22
C ALA A 364 -32.59 8.03 3.58
N GLN A 365 -33.68 8.66 3.14
CA GLN A 365 -34.00 10.04 3.50
C GLN A 365 -34.33 10.21 5.00
N VAL A 366 -35.04 9.26 5.60
CA VAL A 366 -35.36 9.24 7.03
C VAL A 366 -34.08 9.05 7.85
N MET A 367 -33.20 8.12 7.48
CA MET A 367 -31.90 7.94 8.15
C MET A 367 -31.02 9.18 8.01
N ALA A 368 -30.96 9.78 6.81
CA ALA A 368 -30.15 10.96 6.56
C ALA A 368 -30.66 12.20 7.30
N ARG A 369 -31.99 12.36 7.44
CA ARG A 369 -32.62 13.40 8.27
C ARG A 369 -32.46 13.12 9.76
N ALA A 370 -32.52 11.85 10.17
CA ALA A 370 -32.27 11.43 11.54
C ALA A 370 -30.82 11.72 11.96
N TRP A 371 -29.83 11.48 11.10
CA TRP A 371 -28.42 11.77 11.41
C TRP A 371 -28.13 13.26 11.59
N ILE A 372 -28.75 14.13 10.78
CA ILE A 372 -28.61 15.59 10.91
C ILE A 372 -29.30 16.10 12.19
N LYS A 373 -30.44 15.50 12.58
CA LYS A 373 -31.18 15.88 13.81
C LYS A 373 -30.61 15.26 15.08
N ALA A 374 -29.96 14.09 15.01
CA ALA A 374 -29.52 13.32 16.18
C ALA A 374 -28.15 13.74 16.73
N GLY A 375 -27.51 14.78 16.19
CA GLY A 375 -26.22 15.24 16.70
C GLY A 375 -25.11 14.21 16.54
N VAL A 376 -25.18 13.35 15.52
CA VAL A 376 -24.15 12.36 15.19
C VAL A 376 -23.47 12.69 13.86
N LEU A 377 -22.25 12.21 13.66
CA LEU A 377 -21.45 12.40 12.46
C LEU A 377 -20.81 11.08 12.02
N ARG A 378 -21.07 10.66 10.78
CA ARG A 378 -20.38 9.51 10.17
C ARG A 378 -19.03 9.93 9.62
N VAL A 379 -17.96 9.57 10.31
CA VAL A 379 -16.56 9.88 9.94
C VAL A 379 -15.98 8.71 9.16
N GLY A 380 -15.37 8.99 8.01
CA GLY A 380 -14.66 7.98 7.19
C GLY A 380 -13.14 8.04 7.30
N ARG A 381 -12.61 9.18 7.77
CA ARG A 381 -11.17 9.40 7.86
C ARG A 381 -10.81 10.31 9.03
N LEU A 382 -9.80 9.92 9.79
CA LEU A 382 -9.11 10.74 10.77
C LEU A 382 -7.71 11.06 10.23
N VAL A 383 -7.29 12.32 10.32
CA VAL A 383 -5.92 12.75 9.99
C VAL A 383 -5.34 13.44 11.21
N LEU A 384 -4.24 12.93 11.75
CA LEU A 384 -3.39 13.59 12.75
C LEU A 384 -2.21 14.23 12.02
N TYR A 385 -1.83 15.46 12.36
CA TYR A 385 -0.74 16.16 11.66
C TYR A 385 -0.07 17.22 12.53
N THR A 386 1.24 17.42 12.38
CA THR A 386 1.95 18.46 13.16
C THR A 386 1.91 19.84 12.50
N HIS A 387 2.06 19.89 11.17
CA HIS A 387 2.02 21.14 10.40
C HIS A 387 1.20 21.00 9.13
N LYS A 388 0.53 22.08 8.72
CA LYS A 388 -0.27 22.09 7.47
C LYS A 388 0.58 21.81 6.23
N ALA A 389 1.84 22.23 6.23
CA ALA A 389 2.77 22.03 5.11
C ALA A 389 3.09 20.54 4.85
N VAL A 390 2.84 19.65 5.82
CA VAL A 390 3.05 18.20 5.67
C VAL A 390 1.90 17.52 4.95
N LEU A 391 0.72 18.15 4.95
CA LEU A 391 -0.47 17.59 4.30
C LEU A 391 -0.31 17.65 2.78
N ASP A 392 -0.93 16.72 2.07
CA ASP A 392 -1.03 16.81 0.62
C ASP A 392 -1.83 18.05 0.19
N GLU A 393 -1.61 18.51 -1.04
CA GLU A 393 -2.23 19.73 -1.59
C GLU A 393 -3.77 19.68 -1.51
N CYS A 394 -4.36 18.51 -1.71
CA CYS A 394 -5.80 18.34 -1.63
C CYS A 394 -6.32 18.60 -0.21
N LEU A 395 -5.70 17.99 0.81
CA LEU A 395 -6.02 18.21 2.22
C LEU A 395 -5.76 19.65 2.65
N GLN A 396 -4.65 20.25 2.20
CA GLN A 396 -4.37 21.66 2.45
C GLN A 396 -5.49 22.54 1.90
N ASN A 397 -5.90 22.32 0.66
CA ASN A 397 -6.98 23.07 0.01
C ASN A 397 -8.31 22.90 0.73
N VAL A 398 -8.67 21.68 1.13
CA VAL A 398 -9.91 21.43 1.90
C VAL A 398 -9.87 22.17 3.25
N LEU A 399 -8.74 22.11 3.97
CA LEU A 399 -8.57 22.78 5.26
C LEU A 399 -8.41 24.31 5.17
N CYS A 400 -8.10 24.85 3.98
CA CYS A 400 -8.03 26.29 3.73
C CYS A 400 -9.40 26.86 3.34
N LYS A 401 -10.19 26.12 2.55
CA LYS A 401 -11.52 26.53 2.10
C LYS A 401 -12.54 26.67 3.23
N THR A 402 -12.38 25.91 4.32
CA THR A 402 -13.29 25.98 5.48
C THR A 402 -13.15 27.24 6.36
N GLY A 403 -12.38 28.24 5.92
CA GLY A 403 -12.55 29.66 6.26
C GLY A 403 -12.73 30.01 7.75
N ARG A 404 -11.63 30.38 8.40
CA ARG A 404 -11.51 30.99 9.76
C ARG A 404 -12.12 30.18 10.93
N ARG A 405 -11.23 29.94 11.91
CA ARG A 405 -11.44 29.25 13.19
C ARG A 405 -11.54 27.73 13.06
N SER A 406 -10.36 27.12 12.95
CA SER A 406 -10.04 25.92 13.73
C SER A 406 -11.18 24.91 13.77
N SER A 407 -11.80 24.57 12.63
CA SER A 407 -12.82 23.52 12.53
C SER A 407 -12.11 22.27 12.03
N TRP A 408 -12.03 21.30 12.93
CA TRP A 408 -11.26 20.06 12.79
C TRP A 408 -12.22 18.94 12.37
N ILE A 409 -13.46 19.33 12.08
CA ILE A 409 -14.59 18.51 11.68
C ILE A 409 -14.98 19.04 10.31
N ILE A 410 -14.50 18.36 9.27
CA ILE A 410 -14.80 18.70 7.89
C ILE A 410 -15.95 17.79 7.45
N THR A 411 -17.12 18.38 7.35
CA THR A 411 -18.24 17.78 6.63
C THR A 411 -18.07 18.10 5.15
N ASN A 412 -17.88 17.08 4.32
CA ASN A 412 -18.03 17.26 2.88
C ASN A 412 -19.53 17.55 2.63
N GLU A 413 -19.88 18.82 2.45
CA GLU A 413 -21.20 19.20 1.95
C GLU A 413 -21.42 18.71 0.51
#